data_AF-A0A8T3E338-F1
#
_entry.id   AF-A0A8T3E338-F1
#
_cell.length_a   1.000
_cell.length_b   1.000
_cell.length_c   1.000
_cell.angle_alpha   90.00
_cell.angle_beta   90.00
_cell.angle_gamma   90.00
#
_symmetry.space_group_name_H-M   'P 1'
#
loop_
_entity.id
_entity.type
_entity.pdbx_description
1 polymer ?
#
loop_
_entity_poly.entity_id
_entity_poly.type
_entity_poly.pdbx_seq_one_letter_code
_entity_poly.pdbx_strand_id
1 'polypeptide(L)'
;MIWAECKEIWSQGPREYLLEPWNLLDFGMLAIFVASFIARFMAFWHAHLAQSYVDKHYTDLSNITLPFEIEYYRLARMKWLPSDPQLISEGLYAIAVVLSFSRIAYILPANESFGPLQISLGRTVKDIFKFMVIFIMVFLAFMIGMFNLYSYYLGAKQNDAFTTVLNCPEASGCAALRERPHRPAGAAMTQPSCSSRRVDSGGILTSLLRREFMEDKSTHIAE
;
A
#
# COMPACT_ATOMS: atom_id res chain seq x y z
N MET A 1 -25.98 -1.52 12.63
CA MET A 1 -25.73 -0.28 11.87
C MET A 1 -26.15 -0.42 10.42
N ILE A 2 -25.61 -1.37 9.65
CA ILE A 2 -25.99 -1.61 8.23
C ILE A 2 -27.50 -1.65 7.97
N TRP A 3 -28.25 -2.43 8.76
CA TRP A 3 -29.71 -2.51 8.59
C TRP A 3 -30.44 -1.17 8.81
N ALA A 4 -29.95 -0.36 9.76
CA ALA A 4 -30.54 0.95 10.04
C ALA A 4 -30.29 1.92 8.88
N GLU A 5 -29.07 1.98 8.35
CA GLU A 5 -28.73 2.79 7.18
C GLU A 5 -29.51 2.33 5.93
N CYS A 6 -29.65 1.03 5.70
CA CYS A 6 -30.46 0.52 4.59
C CYS A 6 -31.93 0.96 4.70
N LYS A 7 -32.49 0.96 5.91
CA LYS A 7 -33.86 1.45 6.14
C LYS A 7 -33.97 2.95 5.90
N GLU A 8 -32.96 3.71 6.30
CA GLU A 8 -32.89 5.15 6.09
C GLU A 8 -32.83 5.52 4.60
N ILE A 9 -31.94 4.88 3.84
CA ILE A 9 -31.85 5.03 2.38
C ILE A 9 -33.19 4.71 1.70
N TRP A 10 -33.87 3.64 2.15
CA TRP A 10 -35.16 3.25 1.60
C TRP A 10 -36.25 4.30 1.88
N SER A 11 -36.22 4.93 3.06
CA SER A 11 -37.22 5.94 3.45
C SER A 11 -37.01 7.31 2.81
N GLN A 12 -35.77 7.77 2.66
CA GLN A 12 -35.42 9.11 2.16
C GLN A 12 -35.26 9.15 0.64
N GLY A 13 -34.95 8.00 0.03
CA GLY A 13 -34.61 7.89 -1.39
C GLY A 13 -33.11 8.15 -1.65
N PRO A 14 -32.52 7.48 -2.65
CA PRO A 14 -31.07 7.49 -2.86
C PRO A 14 -30.49 8.83 -3.33
N ARG A 15 -31.31 9.71 -3.94
CA ARG A 15 -30.83 11.02 -4.41
C ARG A 15 -30.59 11.98 -3.26
N GLU A 16 -31.57 12.16 -2.39
CA GLU A 16 -31.46 13.00 -1.19
C GLU A 16 -30.36 12.48 -0.25
N TYR A 17 -30.25 11.16 -0.08
CA TYR A 17 -29.23 10.56 0.79
C TYR A 17 -27.79 10.88 0.34
N LEU A 18 -27.52 10.85 -0.97
CA LEU A 18 -26.17 11.11 -1.51
C LEU A 18 -25.78 12.60 -1.55
N LEU A 19 -26.74 13.52 -1.38
CA LEU A 19 -26.45 14.96 -1.33
C LEU A 19 -25.84 15.39 0.00
N GLU A 20 -26.12 14.65 1.07
CA GLU A 20 -25.53 14.90 2.38
C GLU A 20 -24.16 14.20 2.48
N PRO A 21 -23.04 14.95 2.50
CA PRO A 21 -21.69 14.36 2.47
C PRO A 21 -21.38 13.52 3.70
N TRP A 22 -22.10 13.79 4.79
CA TRP A 22 -22.03 13.05 6.02
C TRP A 22 -22.64 11.64 5.86
N ASN A 23 -23.85 11.52 5.33
CA ASN A 23 -24.47 10.22 5.04
C ASN A 23 -23.63 9.38 4.07
N LEU A 24 -22.97 10.04 3.10
CA LEU A 24 -21.99 9.38 2.23
C LEU A 24 -20.77 8.84 3.00
N LEU A 25 -20.27 9.55 4.01
CA LEU A 25 -19.17 9.11 4.87
C LEU A 25 -19.58 7.87 5.67
N ASP A 26 -20.76 7.87 6.28
CA ASP A 26 -21.26 6.74 7.08
C ASP A 26 -21.51 5.50 6.20
N PHE A 27 -22.09 5.68 5.01
CA PHE A 27 -22.19 4.60 4.02
C PHE A 27 -20.81 4.08 3.59
N GLY A 28 -19.87 4.98 3.32
CA GLY A 28 -18.49 4.63 2.93
C GLY A 28 -17.76 3.83 4.01
N MET A 29 -17.88 4.23 5.28
CA MET A 29 -17.32 3.50 6.42
C MET A 29 -17.86 2.06 6.48
N LEU A 30 -19.18 1.89 6.36
CA LEU A 30 -19.80 0.57 6.37
C LEU A 30 -19.39 -0.27 5.16
N ALA A 31 -19.29 0.34 3.99
CA ALA A 31 -18.82 -0.34 2.78
C ALA A 31 -17.38 -0.86 2.95
N ILE A 32 -16.47 -0.07 3.55
CA ILE A 32 -15.09 -0.49 3.83
C ILE A 32 -15.04 -1.62 4.87
N PHE A 33 -15.87 -1.56 5.92
CA PHE A 33 -16.00 -2.67 6.86
C PHE A 33 -16.43 -3.97 6.17
N VAL A 34 -17.49 -3.90 5.34
CA VAL A 34 -17.98 -5.06 4.58
C VAL A 34 -16.90 -5.58 3.63
N ALA A 35 -16.20 -4.69 2.91
CA ALA A 35 -15.11 -5.08 2.03
C ALA A 35 -13.96 -5.79 2.77
N SER A 36 -13.59 -5.31 3.97
CA SER A 36 -12.58 -5.97 4.82
C SER A 36 -13.04 -7.37 5.25
N PHE A 37 -14.30 -7.53 5.65
CA PHE A 37 -14.84 -8.85 6.01
C PHE A 37 -14.91 -9.80 4.81
N ILE A 38 -15.30 -9.31 3.63
CA ILE A 38 -15.30 -10.12 2.40
C ILE A 38 -13.89 -10.57 2.05
N ALA A 39 -12.89 -9.69 2.13
CA ALA A 39 -11.50 -10.04 1.87
C ALA A 39 -10.96 -11.09 2.86
N ARG A 40 -11.29 -10.96 4.15
CA ARG A 40 -10.97 -11.99 5.16
C ARG A 40 -11.68 -13.31 4.87
N PHE A 41 -12.95 -13.27 4.49
CA PHE A 41 -13.70 -14.47 4.15
C PHE A 41 -13.12 -15.18 2.93
N MET A 42 -12.72 -14.42 1.90
CA MET A 42 -12.02 -14.95 0.74
C MET A 42 -10.69 -15.61 1.13
N ALA A 43 -9.87 -14.97 1.97
CA ALA A 43 -8.62 -15.54 2.45
C ALA A 43 -8.86 -16.86 3.22
N PHE A 44 -9.86 -16.87 4.11
CA PHE A 44 -10.24 -18.07 4.85
C PHE A 44 -10.76 -19.18 3.93
N TRP A 45 -11.58 -18.85 2.94
CA TRP A 45 -12.10 -19.82 1.98
C TRP A 45 -11.00 -20.48 1.17
N HIS A 46 -10.02 -19.71 0.70
CA HIS A 46 -8.87 -20.24 -0.04
C HIS A 46 -7.99 -21.13 0.84
N ALA A 47 -7.74 -20.73 2.10
CA ALA A 47 -7.01 -21.55 3.06
C ALA A 47 -7.78 -22.86 3.39
N HIS A 48 -9.10 -22.79 3.52
CA HIS A 48 -9.95 -23.97 3.77
C HIS A 48 -9.93 -24.96 2.60
N LEU A 49 -10.00 -24.46 1.36
CA LEU A 49 -9.87 -25.28 0.16
C LEU A 49 -8.48 -25.95 0.08
N ALA A 50 -7.42 -25.21 0.39
CA ALA A 50 -6.06 -25.75 0.44
C ALA A 50 -5.93 -26.85 1.51
N GLN A 51 -6.47 -26.62 2.72
CA GLN A 51 -6.45 -27.61 3.79
C GLN A 51 -7.23 -28.88 3.43
N SER A 52 -8.45 -28.74 2.91
CA SER A 52 -9.29 -29.87 2.50
C SER A 52 -8.62 -30.73 1.40
N TYR A 53 -7.88 -30.09 0.50
CA TYR A 53 -7.10 -30.80 -0.50
C TYR A 53 -5.97 -31.63 0.13
N VAL A 54 -5.23 -31.07 1.09
CA VAL A 54 -4.14 -31.75 1.79
C VAL A 54 -4.65 -32.95 2.58
N ASP A 55 -5.69 -32.75 3.39
CA ASP A 55 -6.27 -33.80 4.23
C ASP A 55 -6.78 -35.00 3.40
N LYS A 56 -7.21 -34.77 2.15
CA LYS A 56 -7.67 -35.83 1.25
C LYS A 56 -6.53 -36.62 0.60
N HIS A 57 -5.39 -35.99 0.33
CA HIS A 57 -4.28 -36.60 -0.42
C HIS A 57 -3.15 -37.11 0.47
N TYR A 58 -3.02 -36.59 1.69
CA TYR A 58 -1.90 -36.88 2.58
C TYR A 58 -2.38 -37.11 4.01
N THR A 59 -1.93 -38.20 4.63
CA THR A 59 -2.23 -38.53 6.03
C THR A 59 -1.16 -38.01 7.00
N ASP A 60 0.08 -37.85 6.54
CA ASP A 60 1.21 -37.34 7.31
C ASP A 60 1.99 -36.28 6.52
N LEU A 61 2.20 -35.10 7.12
CA LEU A 61 2.77 -33.92 6.46
C LEU A 61 4.26 -33.69 6.78
N SER A 62 4.93 -34.65 7.43
CA SER A 62 6.24 -34.45 8.04
C SER A 62 7.40 -34.36 7.05
N ASN A 63 7.27 -34.91 5.83
CA ASN A 63 8.38 -34.95 4.88
C ASN A 63 7.97 -35.03 3.39
N ILE A 64 6.92 -34.30 3.01
CA ILE A 64 6.37 -34.32 1.64
C ILE A 64 6.63 -32.98 0.96
N THR A 65 7.06 -33.02 -0.29
CA THR A 65 7.18 -31.83 -1.15
C THR A 65 5.79 -31.51 -1.72
N LEU A 66 5.13 -30.49 -1.17
CA LEU A 66 3.83 -30.05 -1.68
C LEU A 66 4.00 -29.23 -2.97
N PRO A 67 2.98 -29.19 -3.83
CA PRO A 67 2.95 -28.23 -4.93
C PRO A 67 2.95 -26.80 -4.39
N PHE A 68 3.68 -25.92 -5.08
CA PHE A 68 3.93 -24.53 -4.70
C PHE A 68 2.65 -23.74 -4.34
N GLU A 69 1.55 -23.99 -5.04
CA GLU A 69 0.24 -23.35 -4.81
C GLU A 69 -0.33 -23.59 -3.41
N ILE A 70 -0.08 -24.77 -2.83
CA ILE A 70 -0.60 -25.16 -1.51
C ILE A 70 0.42 -24.79 -0.43
N GLU A 71 1.71 -24.92 -0.74
CA GLU A 71 2.77 -24.52 0.17
C GLU A 71 2.67 -23.04 0.53
N TYR A 72 2.20 -22.18 -0.40
CA TYR A 72 1.96 -20.75 -0.18
C TYR A 72 1.25 -20.45 1.15
N TYR A 73 0.19 -21.19 1.49
CA TYR A 73 -0.59 -20.97 2.73
C TYR A 73 0.16 -21.38 4.02
N ARG A 74 1.28 -22.09 3.90
CA ARG A 74 2.19 -22.44 5.00
C ARG A 74 3.29 -21.39 5.20
N LEU A 75 3.53 -20.51 4.22
CA LEU A 75 4.65 -19.57 4.27
C LEU A 75 4.44 -18.50 5.36
N ALA A 76 5.57 -18.05 5.92
CA ALA A 76 5.59 -16.90 6.83
C ALA A 76 5.24 -15.59 6.10
N ARG A 77 4.68 -14.63 6.85
CA ARG A 77 4.21 -13.32 6.36
C ARG A 77 5.21 -12.56 5.49
N MET A 78 6.51 -12.71 5.75
CA MET A 78 7.59 -12.06 4.99
C MET A 78 7.64 -12.51 3.51
N LYS A 79 7.06 -13.66 3.18
CA LYS A 79 7.06 -14.24 1.83
C LYS A 79 5.69 -14.18 1.14
N TRP A 80 4.70 -13.53 1.75
CA TRP A 80 3.39 -13.39 1.14
C TRP A 80 3.45 -12.47 -0.07
N LEU A 81 2.54 -12.70 -1.03
CA LEU A 81 2.41 -11.79 -2.14
C LEU A 81 1.90 -10.43 -1.65
N PRO A 82 2.37 -9.30 -2.21
CA PRO A 82 1.92 -7.97 -1.82
C PRO A 82 0.43 -7.73 -2.10
N SER A 83 -0.19 -8.52 -2.99
CA SER A 83 -1.60 -8.47 -3.34
C SER A 83 -2.46 -9.50 -2.58
N ASP A 84 -1.94 -10.11 -1.51
CA ASP A 84 -2.67 -11.12 -0.75
C ASP A 84 -3.94 -10.55 -0.08
N PRO A 85 -5.10 -11.21 -0.20
CA PRO A 85 -6.36 -10.71 0.34
C PRO A 85 -6.32 -10.49 1.86
N GLN A 86 -5.49 -11.23 2.61
CA GLN A 86 -5.33 -11.03 4.05
C GLN A 86 -4.73 -9.65 4.35
N LEU A 87 -3.68 -9.25 3.63
CA LEU A 87 -3.02 -7.95 3.82
C LEU A 87 -3.95 -6.80 3.46
N ILE A 88 -4.68 -6.93 2.35
CA ILE A 88 -5.68 -5.94 1.93
C ILE A 88 -6.77 -5.80 3.01
N SER A 89 -7.22 -6.92 3.57
CA SER A 89 -8.26 -6.91 4.61
C SER A 89 -7.82 -6.21 5.89
N GLU A 90 -6.55 -6.35 6.29
CA GLU A 90 -5.98 -5.68 7.47
C GLU A 90 -5.88 -4.16 7.24
N GLY A 91 -5.43 -3.73 6.06
CA GLY A 91 -5.36 -2.32 5.69
C GLY A 91 -6.73 -1.64 5.65
N LEU A 92 -7.71 -2.28 4.97
CA LEU A 92 -9.09 -1.77 4.93
C LEU A 92 -9.71 -1.74 6.32
N TYR A 93 -9.42 -2.73 7.18
CA TYR A 93 -9.92 -2.74 8.56
C TYR A 93 -9.38 -1.56 9.37
N ALA A 94 -8.08 -1.26 9.26
CA ALA A 94 -7.47 -0.12 9.95
C ALA A 94 -8.11 1.21 9.51
N ILE A 95 -8.32 1.39 8.21
CA ILE A 95 -9.00 2.58 7.68
C ILE A 95 -10.44 2.65 8.21
N ALA A 96 -11.18 1.54 8.20
CA ALA A 96 -12.55 1.49 8.71
C ALA A 96 -12.64 1.87 10.20
N VAL A 97 -11.67 1.42 11.01
CA VAL A 97 -11.59 1.78 12.43
C VAL A 97 -11.36 3.28 12.60
N VAL A 98 -10.45 3.89 11.84
CA VAL A 98 -10.22 5.35 11.90
C VAL A 98 -11.47 6.12 11.49
N LEU A 99 -12.13 5.72 10.39
CA LEU A 99 -13.38 6.33 9.96
C LEU A 99 -14.52 6.11 10.97
N SER A 100 -14.52 5.00 11.71
CA SER A 100 -15.54 4.77 12.75
C SER A 100 -15.50 5.81 13.87
N PHE A 101 -14.32 6.34 14.19
CA PHE A 101 -14.17 7.41 15.18
C PHE A 101 -14.67 8.77 14.68
N SER A 102 -14.69 9.03 13.37
CA SER A 102 -15.24 10.29 12.86
C SER A 102 -16.74 10.41 13.10
N ARG A 103 -17.44 9.31 13.41
CA ARG A 103 -18.87 9.31 13.77
C ARG A 103 -19.17 10.14 15.04
N ILE A 104 -18.17 10.37 15.90
CA ILE A 104 -18.33 11.21 17.10
C ILE A 104 -18.71 12.65 16.71
N ALA A 105 -18.28 13.12 15.54
CA ALA A 105 -18.63 14.45 15.01
C ALA A 105 -20.14 14.66 14.80
N TYR A 106 -20.93 13.59 14.66
CA TYR A 106 -22.40 13.71 14.54
C TYR A 106 -23.10 14.02 15.85
N ILE A 107 -22.49 13.63 16.98
CA ILE A 107 -23.09 13.74 18.30
C ILE A 107 -22.67 15.06 18.97
N LEU A 108 -21.51 15.61 18.58
CA LEU A 108 -20.95 16.86 19.09
C LEU A 108 -21.86 18.10 18.98
N PRO A 109 -22.70 18.32 17.94
CA PRO A 109 -23.52 19.52 17.86
C PRO A 109 -24.75 19.49 18.79
N ALA A 110 -25.03 18.34 19.44
CA ALA A 110 -26.10 18.24 20.43
C ALA A 110 -25.80 18.98 21.74
N ASN A 111 -24.56 19.45 21.92
CA ASN A 111 -24.15 20.24 23.07
C ASN A 111 -24.16 21.75 22.75
N GLU A 112 -24.74 22.56 23.64
CA GLU A 112 -24.96 24.00 23.47
C GLU A 112 -23.66 24.76 23.18
N SER A 113 -22.55 24.36 23.80
CA SER A 113 -21.25 25.02 23.60
C SER A 113 -20.49 24.55 22.36
N PHE A 114 -20.78 23.36 21.81
CA PHE A 114 -20.05 22.80 20.66
C PHE A 114 -20.77 23.02 19.32
N GLY A 115 -22.08 23.27 19.30
CA GLY A 115 -22.84 23.56 18.08
C GLY A 115 -22.26 24.72 17.24
N PRO A 116 -22.06 25.92 17.82
CA PRO A 116 -21.51 27.07 17.08
C PRO A 116 -20.09 26.81 16.54
N LEU A 117 -19.29 26.04 17.29
CA LEU A 117 -17.92 25.67 16.93
C LEU A 117 -17.88 24.73 15.71
N GLN A 118 -18.78 23.76 15.65
CA GLN A 118 -18.85 22.84 14.50
C GLN A 118 -19.34 23.54 13.23
N ILE A 119 -20.28 24.47 13.36
CA ILE A 119 -20.79 25.25 12.22
C ILE A 119 -19.69 26.17 11.67
N SER A 120 -18.88 26.79 12.53
CA SER A 120 -17.75 27.62 12.08
C SER A 120 -16.66 26.77 11.41
N LEU A 121 -16.33 25.60 11.97
CA LEU A 121 -15.41 24.64 11.37
C LEU A 121 -15.90 24.15 10.00
N GLY A 122 -17.19 23.82 9.87
CA GLY A 122 -17.75 23.39 8.59
C GLY A 122 -17.65 24.45 7.48
N ARG A 123 -17.76 25.74 7.84
CA ARG A 123 -17.59 26.85 6.88
C ARG A 123 -16.13 27.02 6.47
N THR A 124 -15.19 27.01 7.43
CA THR A 124 -13.77 27.18 7.13
C THR A 124 -13.21 26.00 6.34
N VAL A 125 -13.64 24.76 6.60
CA VAL A 125 -13.24 23.58 5.82
C VAL A 125 -13.68 23.70 4.37
N LYS A 126 -14.89 24.19 4.09
CA LYS A 126 -15.35 24.45 2.71
C LYS A 126 -14.49 25.49 1.99
N ASP A 127 -14.02 26.51 2.71
CA ASP A 127 -13.11 27.50 2.13
C ASP A 127 -11.70 26.94 1.91
N ILE A 128 -11.19 26.09 2.82
CA ILE A 128 -9.92 25.36 2.63
C ILE A 128 -9.96 24.48 1.38
N PHE A 129 -11.07 23.78 1.12
CA PHE A 129 -11.20 22.94 -0.08
C PHE A 129 -11.03 23.75 -1.39
N LYS A 130 -11.51 25.00 -1.44
CA LYS A 130 -11.30 25.87 -2.61
C LYS A 130 -9.81 26.19 -2.82
N PHE A 131 -9.07 26.44 -1.72
CA PHE A 131 -7.62 26.67 -1.79
C PHE A 131 -6.84 25.40 -2.13
N MET A 132 -7.30 24.23 -1.67
CA MET A 132 -6.67 22.94 -1.96
C MET A 132 -6.64 22.61 -3.47
N VAL A 133 -7.63 23.06 -4.25
CA VAL A 133 -7.64 22.86 -5.71
C VAL A 133 -6.44 23.54 -6.38
N ILE A 134 -6.16 24.80 -6.01
CA ILE A 134 -5.01 25.54 -6.54
C ILE A 134 -3.71 24.88 -6.08
N PHE A 135 -3.65 24.47 -4.82
CA PHE A 135 -2.49 23.77 -4.27
C PHE A 135 -2.17 22.48 -5.04
N ILE A 136 -3.17 21.65 -5.32
CA ILE A 136 -2.98 20.40 -6.08
C ILE A 136 -2.53 20.70 -7.51
N MET A 137 -3.07 21.73 -8.18
CA MET A 137 -2.61 22.11 -9.53
C MET A 137 -1.14 22.49 -9.56
N VAL A 138 -0.68 23.32 -8.62
CA VAL A 138 0.73 23.71 -8.51
C VAL A 138 1.60 22.50 -8.14
N PHE A 139 1.15 21.68 -7.19
CA PHE A 139 1.85 20.48 -6.76
C PHE A 139 2.06 19.48 -7.90
N LEU A 140 1.03 19.22 -8.72
CA LEU A 140 1.12 18.33 -9.88
C LEU A 140 2.02 18.90 -10.98
N ALA A 141 1.93 20.21 -11.27
CA ALA A 141 2.81 20.86 -12.23
C ALA A 141 4.29 20.71 -11.83
N PHE A 142 4.58 20.89 -10.54
CA PHE A 142 5.91 20.68 -10.00
C PHE A 142 6.32 19.21 -10.00
N MET A 143 5.42 18.30 -9.63
CA MET A 143 5.67 16.84 -9.64
C MET A 143 6.06 16.37 -11.05
N ILE A 144 5.34 16.80 -12.09
CA ILE A 144 5.64 16.47 -13.49
C ILE A 144 6.96 17.12 -13.93
N GLY A 145 7.20 18.38 -13.58
CA GLY A 145 8.44 19.08 -13.89
C GLY A 145 9.68 18.38 -13.30
N MET A 146 9.60 17.99 -12.03
CA MET A 146 10.67 17.27 -11.33
C MET A 146 10.84 15.85 -11.90
N PHE A 147 9.74 15.15 -12.20
CA PHE A 147 9.79 13.84 -12.83
C PHE A 147 10.51 13.90 -14.19
N ASN A 148 10.19 14.87 -15.04
CA ASN A 148 10.82 15.04 -16.35
C ASN A 148 12.31 15.40 -16.24
N LEU A 149 12.69 16.24 -15.28
CA LEU A 149 14.09 16.63 -15.08
C LEU A 149 14.95 15.44 -14.60
N TYR A 150 14.42 14.65 -13.67
CA TYR A 150 15.17 13.57 -13.04
C TYR A 150 15.04 12.20 -13.70
N SER A 151 14.15 12.05 -14.69
CA SER A 151 14.01 10.81 -15.47
C SER A 151 15.31 10.40 -16.16
N TYR A 152 16.16 11.35 -16.56
CA TYR A 152 17.45 11.06 -17.21
C TYR A 152 18.56 10.62 -16.26
N TYR A 153 18.42 10.85 -14.95
CA TYR A 153 19.45 10.57 -13.95
C TYR A 153 19.18 9.27 -13.16
N LEU A 154 18.51 8.30 -13.79
CA LEU A 154 18.29 6.96 -13.24
C LEU A 154 19.64 6.28 -12.98
N GLY A 155 19.93 5.95 -11.71
CA GLY A 155 21.15 5.24 -11.29
C GLY A 155 22.35 6.12 -10.91
N ALA A 156 22.27 7.44 -11.05
CA ALA A 156 23.32 8.39 -10.62
C ALA A 156 22.96 9.14 -9.32
N LYS A 157 21.90 8.71 -8.63
CA LYS A 157 21.42 9.32 -7.39
C LYS A 157 21.77 8.47 -6.18
N GLN A 158 22.13 9.15 -5.09
CA GLN A 158 22.39 8.55 -3.79
C GLN A 158 21.11 8.01 -3.11
N ASN A 159 19.94 8.54 -3.47
CA ASN A 159 18.64 8.16 -2.91
C ASN A 159 17.64 7.87 -4.04
N ASP A 160 16.82 6.84 -3.86
CA ASP A 160 15.83 6.34 -4.84
C ASP A 160 14.56 7.22 -4.98
N ALA A 161 14.61 8.46 -4.49
CA ALA A 161 13.49 9.39 -4.62
C ALA A 161 13.39 9.93 -6.06
N PHE A 162 12.15 10.07 -6.57
CA PHE A 162 11.80 10.63 -7.89
C PHE A 162 12.17 9.77 -9.11
N THR A 163 12.21 8.44 -8.97
CA THR A 163 12.40 7.52 -10.10
C THR A 163 11.15 6.67 -10.34
N THR A 164 10.84 6.35 -11.60
CA THR A 164 9.88 5.29 -11.89
C THR A 164 10.43 3.98 -11.34
N VAL A 165 9.70 3.33 -10.44
CA VAL A 165 9.92 1.94 -10.00
C VAL A 165 9.57 0.95 -11.13
N LEU A 166 10.02 1.20 -12.35
CA LEU A 166 10.15 0.16 -13.36
C LEU A 166 11.47 -0.55 -13.08
N ASN A 167 11.46 -1.43 -12.07
CA ASN A 167 12.37 -2.57 -12.03
C ASN A 167 11.95 -3.54 -13.15
N CYS A 168 12.04 -3.09 -14.41
CA CYS A 168 12.24 -4.01 -15.52
C CYS A 168 13.75 -4.19 -15.62
N PRO A 169 14.30 -5.41 -15.49
CA PRO A 169 15.73 -5.67 -15.63
C PRO A 169 16.31 -5.37 -17.02
N GLU A 170 15.53 -4.78 -17.93
CA GLU A 170 15.84 -4.61 -19.35
C GLU A 170 15.83 -3.16 -19.85
N ALA A 171 15.48 -2.17 -19.01
CA ALA A 171 15.40 -0.78 -19.46
C ALA A 171 16.77 -0.11 -19.67
N SER A 172 17.85 -0.61 -19.05
CA SER A 172 19.21 -0.09 -19.26
C SER A 172 19.73 -0.37 -20.68
N GLY A 173 19.17 -1.34 -21.41
CA GLY A 173 19.56 -1.65 -22.79
C GLY A 173 18.82 -0.83 -23.85
N CYS A 174 17.60 -0.36 -23.56
CA CYS A 174 16.72 0.25 -24.57
C CYS A 174 16.99 1.76 -24.77
N ALA A 175 17.47 2.46 -23.74
CA ALA A 175 17.79 3.89 -23.83
C ALA A 175 19.07 4.20 -24.65
N ALA A 176 19.99 3.25 -24.75
CA ALA A 176 21.27 3.44 -25.46
C ALA A 176 21.15 3.36 -27.00
N LEU A 177 20.00 2.93 -27.54
CA LEU A 177 19.81 2.72 -28.98
C LEU A 177 19.11 3.87 -29.72
N ARG A 178 18.75 4.96 -29.03
CA ARG A 178 18.04 6.10 -29.67
C ARG A 178 18.92 7.32 -30.00
N GLU A 179 20.22 7.27 -29.71
CA GLU A 179 21.15 8.38 -29.90
C GLU A 179 22.35 7.96 -30.79
N ARG A 180 22.14 7.75 -32.09
CA ARG A 180 23.22 7.80 -33.09
C ARG A 180 22.71 8.32 -34.44
N PRO A 181 22.94 9.60 -34.79
CA PRO A 181 22.93 10.01 -36.19
C PRO A 181 24.31 9.74 -36.83
N HIS A 182 24.29 9.05 -37.98
CA HIS A 182 25.33 8.96 -39.01
C HIS A 182 26.77 8.53 -38.64
N ARG A 183 27.14 7.24 -38.86
CA ARG A 183 28.26 6.76 -39.74
C ARG A 183 28.44 5.22 -39.72
N PRO A 184 29.19 4.59 -40.67
CA PRO A 184 28.68 3.56 -41.55
C PRO A 184 29.03 2.12 -41.13
N ALA A 185 28.50 1.19 -41.92
CA ALA A 185 28.53 -0.26 -41.77
C ALA A 185 29.92 -0.86 -41.45
N GLY A 186 29.92 -1.78 -40.48
CA GLY A 186 31.02 -2.72 -40.26
C GLY A 186 31.55 -2.74 -38.82
N ALA A 187 30.85 -3.38 -37.90
CA ALA A 187 31.47 -3.94 -36.68
C ALA A 187 30.59 -5.06 -36.10
N ALA A 188 31.23 -6.18 -35.81
CA ALA A 188 30.62 -7.46 -35.46
C ALA A 188 29.92 -7.47 -34.09
N MET A 189 28.91 -8.33 -34.00
CA MET A 189 28.10 -8.58 -32.82
C MET A 189 28.87 -9.48 -31.84
N THR A 190 29.38 -8.92 -30.74
CA THR A 190 29.86 -9.69 -29.58
C THR A 190 28.90 -9.48 -28.42
N GLN A 191 28.19 -10.54 -28.03
CA GLN A 191 27.39 -10.61 -26.82
C GLN A 191 28.30 -10.55 -25.57
N PRO A 192 27.97 -9.78 -24.52
CA PRO A 192 28.61 -9.97 -23.22
C PRO A 192 27.91 -11.06 -22.42
N SER A 193 28.72 -11.96 -21.89
CA SER A 193 28.34 -13.07 -21.01
C SER A 193 27.73 -12.54 -19.70
N CYS A 194 26.56 -13.06 -19.32
CA CYS A 194 25.85 -12.66 -18.11
C CYS A 194 26.39 -13.45 -16.90
N SER A 195 27.18 -12.82 -16.03
CA SER A 195 27.53 -13.40 -14.72
C SER A 195 26.49 -12.99 -13.69
N SER A 196 25.66 -13.94 -13.26
CA SER A 196 24.68 -13.76 -12.18
C SER A 196 25.41 -13.49 -10.87
N ARG A 197 25.41 -12.24 -10.40
CA ARG A 197 25.89 -11.88 -9.07
C ARG A 197 24.73 -12.01 -8.09
N ARG A 198 24.63 -13.17 -7.44
CA ARG A 198 23.76 -13.46 -6.31
C ARG A 198 24.06 -12.44 -5.20
N VAL A 199 23.07 -11.62 -4.84
CA VAL A 199 23.15 -10.75 -3.66
C VAL A 199 22.89 -11.64 -2.44
N ASP A 200 23.96 -12.01 -1.73
CA ASP A 200 23.85 -12.70 -0.45
C ASP A 200 23.31 -11.73 0.62
N SER A 201 22.03 -11.85 0.96
CA SER A 201 21.38 -11.13 2.07
C SER A 201 21.86 -11.53 3.48
N GLY A 202 22.95 -12.30 3.59
CA GLY A 202 23.49 -12.78 4.88
C GLY A 202 24.43 -11.79 5.60
N GLY A 203 24.97 -10.78 4.92
CA GLY A 203 26.04 -9.93 5.47
C GLY A 203 25.59 -8.74 6.31
N ILE A 204 24.37 -8.22 6.07
CA ILE A 204 23.91 -6.94 6.67
C ILE A 204 23.42 -7.15 8.11
N LEU A 205 22.81 -8.31 8.41
CA LEU A 205 22.30 -8.63 9.74
C LEU A 205 23.45 -8.86 10.74
N THR A 206 24.57 -9.46 10.29
CA THR A 206 25.76 -9.66 11.12
C THR A 206 26.55 -8.38 11.40
N SER A 207 26.47 -7.37 10.51
CA SER A 207 27.10 -6.06 10.77
C SER A 207 26.28 -5.15 11.68
N LEU A 208 24.94 -5.30 11.69
CA LEU A 208 24.05 -4.52 12.55
C LEU A 208 23.99 -5.06 13.97
N LEU A 209 23.93 -6.38 14.17
CA LEU A 209 23.98 -7.01 15.50
C LEU A 209 25.31 -6.79 16.23
N ARG A 210 26.42 -6.60 15.50
CA ARG A 210 27.73 -6.26 16.09
C ARG A 210 27.84 -4.80 16.53
N ARG A 211 27.02 -3.89 15.99
CA ARG A 211 26.99 -2.48 16.42
C ARG A 211 26.17 -2.30 17.69
N GLU A 212 25.01 -2.94 17.82
CA GLU A 212 24.21 -2.82 19.06
C GLU A 212 24.89 -3.46 20.28
N PHE A 213 25.63 -4.55 20.10
CA PHE A 213 26.32 -5.22 21.23
C PHE A 213 27.59 -4.48 21.71
N MET A 214 28.11 -3.52 20.94
CA MET A 214 29.27 -2.69 21.34
C MET A 214 28.84 -1.41 22.08
N GLU A 215 27.62 -0.93 21.86
CA GLU A 215 27.11 0.29 22.48
C GLU A 215 26.66 0.06 23.93
N ASP A 216 26.20 -1.16 24.26
CA ASP A 216 25.74 -1.53 25.61
C ASP A 216 26.89 -1.76 26.62
N LYS A 217 28.12 -2.00 26.14
CA LYS A 217 29.27 -2.26 27.02
C LYS A 217 30.06 -1.00 27.41
N SER A 218 29.79 0.15 26.81
CA SER A 218 30.49 1.40 27.10
C SER A 218 29.78 2.28 28.14
N THR A 219 28.52 2.00 28.47
CA THR A 219 27.70 2.77 29.42
C THR A 219 27.75 2.26 30.86
N HIS A 220 28.50 1.18 31.15
CA HIS A 220 28.59 0.58 32.49
C HIS A 220 29.99 0.67 33.16
N ILE A 221 30.90 1.55 32.71
CA ILE A 221 32.20 1.81 33.39
C ILE A 221 32.43 3.32 33.59
N ALA A 222 31.38 4.09 33.86
CA ALA A 222 31.51 5.50 34.25
C ALA A 222 30.47 5.87 35.31
N GLU A 223 30.45 5.13 36.42
CA GLU A 223 30.11 5.59 37.78
C GLU A 223 30.96 4.83 38.79
#